data_AF-A0AAE3GIZ3-F1
#
_entry.id   AF-A0AAE3GIZ3-F1
#
_cell.length_a   1.000
_cell.length_b   1.000
_cell.length_c   1.000
_cell.angle_alpha   90.00
_cell.angle_beta   90.00
_cell.angle_gamma   90.00
#
_symmetry.space_group_name_H-M   'P 1'
#
loop_
_entity.id
_entity.type
_entity.pdbx_description
1 polymer ?
#
loop_
_entity_poly.entity_id
_entity_poly.type
_entity_poly.pdbx_seq_one_letter_code
_entity_poly.pdbx_strand_id
1 'polypeptide(L)'
;MRTTLTLDDDVARLVEDVVHRERRPMKQVINDALRRALAPRVARQQPYRLVPHDSAVRPGFDLAGLNQLADELEDEAIMTRAARTQ
;
A
#
# COMPACT_ATOMS: atom_id res chain seq x y z
N MET A 1 -14.90 -16.47 22.08
CA MET A 1 -16.26 -17.00 22.27
C MET A 1 -16.30 -18.47 21.84
N ARG A 2 -17.11 -19.31 22.49
CA ARG A 2 -17.41 -20.68 22.06
C ARG A 2 -18.80 -20.67 21.45
N THR A 3 -18.90 -21.13 20.21
CA THR A 3 -20.17 -21.22 19.48
C THR A 3 -20.22 -22.59 18.81
N THR A 4 -21.39 -23.22 18.82
CA THR A 4 -21.69 -24.41 18.02
C THR A 4 -22.40 -23.94 16.77
N LEU A 5 -21.89 -24.34 15.60
CA LEU A 5 -22.43 -23.99 14.30
C LEU A 5 -22.66 -25.27 13.51
N THR A 6 -23.75 -25.31 12.75
CA THR A 6 -24.05 -26.42 11.84
C THR A 6 -23.54 -26.04 10.46
N LEU A 7 -22.83 -26.95 9.79
CA LEU A 7 -22.34 -26.77 8.43
C LEU A 7 -23.11 -27.70 7.51
N ASP A 8 -23.43 -27.22 6.31
CA ASP A 8 -23.91 -28.09 5.24
C ASP A 8 -22.79 -29.07 4.83
N ASP A 9 -23.17 -30.25 4.32
CA ASP A 9 -22.24 -31.34 4.01
C ASP A 9 -21.15 -30.93 3.01
N ASP A 10 -21.49 -30.08 2.05
CA ASP A 10 -20.56 -29.54 1.07
C ASP A 10 -19.55 -28.58 1.71
N VAL A 11 -19.98 -27.73 2.64
CA VAL A 11 -19.12 -26.82 3.39
C VAL A 11 -18.21 -27.59 4.33
N ALA A 12 -18.72 -28.62 5.02
CA ALA A 12 -17.92 -29.48 5.87
C ALA A 12 -16.76 -30.13 5.09
N ARG A 13 -17.07 -30.70 3.91
CA ARG A 13 -16.07 -31.29 3.01
C ARG A 13 -15.03 -30.28 2.54
N LEU A 14 -15.46 -29.06 2.18
CA LEU A 14 -14.53 -27.98 1.81
C LEU A 14 -13.57 -27.62 2.93
N VAL A 15 -14.06 -27.57 4.18
CA VAL A 15 -13.22 -27.30 5.34
C VAL A 15 -12.22 -28.43 5.58
N GLU A 16 -12.65 -29.69 5.48
CA GLU A 16 -11.79 -30.87 5.62
C GLU A 16 -10.67 -30.89 4.58
N ASP A 17 -10.99 -30.61 3.31
CA ASP A 17 -10.01 -30.53 2.23
C ASP A 17 -8.93 -29.48 2.51
N VAL A 18 -9.32 -28.31 3.00
CA VAL A 18 -8.39 -27.23 3.36
C VAL A 18 -7.55 -27.59 4.58
N VAL A 19 -8.16 -28.18 5.60
CA VAL A 19 -7.46 -28.67 6.80
C VAL A 19 -6.40 -29.69 6.42
N HIS A 20 -6.73 -30.63 5.54
CA HIS A 20 -5.80 -31.66 5.08
C HIS A 20 -4.67 -31.07 4.22
N ARG A 21 -5.02 -30.21 3.26
CA ARG A 21 -4.07 -29.57 2.35
C ARG A 21 -3.08 -28.67 3.08
N GLU A 22 -3.56 -27.88 4.03
CA GLU A 22 -2.73 -26.89 4.75
C GLU A 22 -2.13 -27.45 6.05
N ARG A 23 -2.58 -28.63 6.50
CA ARG A 23 -2.21 -29.24 7.80
C ARG A 23 -2.42 -28.30 8.99
N ARG A 24 -3.53 -27.56 8.97
CA ARG A 24 -3.88 -26.55 9.99
C ARG A 24 -5.10 -26.99 10.79
N PRO A 25 -5.21 -26.63 12.08
CA PRO A 25 -6.39 -26.96 12.87
C PRO A 25 -7.68 -26.38 12.27
N MET A 26 -8.75 -27.19 12.24
CA MET A 26 -10.07 -26.79 11.69
C MET A 26 -10.57 -25.45 12.22
N LYS A 27 -10.40 -25.19 13.52
CA LYS A 27 -10.73 -23.90 14.14
C LYS A 27 -10.01 -22.71 13.48
N GLN A 28 -8.74 -22.85 13.13
CA GLN A 28 -7.99 -21.77 12.48
C GLN A 28 -8.49 -21.55 11.06
N VAL A 29 -8.70 -22.64 10.31
CA VAL A 29 -9.23 -22.59 8.94
C VAL A 29 -10.58 -21.88 8.90
N ILE A 30 -11.54 -22.29 9.75
CA ILE A 30 -12.87 -21.68 9.81
C ILE A 30 -12.79 -20.20 10.18
N ASN A 31 -12.04 -19.85 11.24
CA ASN A 31 -11.96 -18.46 11.67
C ASN A 31 -11.32 -17.55 10.62
N ASP A 32 -10.27 -18.01 9.95
CA ASP A 32 -9.60 -17.20 8.93
C ASP A 32 -10.45 -17.06 7.67
N ALA A 33 -11.17 -18.11 7.28
CA ALA A 33 -12.14 -18.03 6.19
C ALA A 33 -13.23 -17.00 6.52
N LEU A 34 -13.81 -17.06 7.72
CA LEU A 34 -14.82 -16.10 8.17
C LEU A 34 -14.27 -14.66 8.26
N ARG A 35 -13.06 -14.48 8.78
CA ARG A 35 -12.40 -13.15 8.82
C ARG A 35 -12.23 -12.57 7.42
N ARG A 36 -11.78 -13.38 6.45
CA ARG A 36 -11.62 -12.94 5.06
C ARG A 36 -12.96 -12.59 4.41
N ALA A 37 -14.00 -13.38 4.68
CA ALA A 37 -15.33 -13.17 4.12
C ALA A 37 -16.07 -11.97 4.74
N LEU A 38 -15.89 -11.73 6.04
CA LEU A 38 -16.56 -10.68 6.79
C LEU A 38 -15.72 -9.40 6.94
N ALA A 39 -14.46 -9.42 6.49
CA ALA A 39 -13.62 -8.23 6.49
C ALA A 39 -14.29 -7.12 5.67
N PRO A 40 -14.27 -5.86 6.15
CA PRO A 40 -14.73 -4.73 5.35
C PRO A 40 -13.98 -4.75 4.02
N ARG A 41 -14.71 -4.62 2.91
CA ARG A 41 -14.08 -4.49 1.61
C ARG A 41 -13.27 -3.20 1.64
N VAL A 42 -11.95 -3.32 1.71
CA VAL A 42 -11.06 -2.17 1.53
C VAL A 42 -11.46 -1.59 0.18
N ALA A 43 -11.87 -0.31 0.18
CA ALA A 43 -12.19 0.39 -1.05
C ALA A 43 -11.03 0.12 -2.00
N ARG A 44 -11.32 -0.43 -3.19
CA ARG A 44 -10.30 -0.64 -4.21
C ARG A 44 -9.61 0.70 -4.39
N GLN A 45 -8.35 0.79 -3.98
CA GLN A 45 -7.59 2.00 -4.23
C GLN A 45 -7.57 2.18 -5.73
N GLN A 46 -7.99 3.35 -6.19
CA GLN A 46 -7.96 3.65 -7.62
C GLN A 46 -6.50 3.47 -8.07
N PRO A 47 -6.26 2.86 -9.25
CA PRO A 47 -4.92 2.79 -9.80
C PRO A 47 -4.30 4.17 -9.78
N TYR A 48 -3.07 4.27 -9.25
CA TYR A 48 -2.34 5.52 -9.25
C TYR A 48 -2.20 6.03 -10.68
N ARG A 49 -2.70 7.25 -10.95
CA ARG A 49 -2.49 7.96 -12.21
C ARG A 49 -1.61 9.16 -11.94
N LEU A 50 -0.38 9.11 -12.44
CA LEU A 50 0.49 10.28 -12.54
C LEU A 50 0.02 11.12 -13.73
N VAL A 51 -0.18 12.41 -13.52
CA VAL A 51 -0.28 13.40 -14.61
C VAL A 51 1.10 14.05 -14.71
N PRO A 52 1.90 13.75 -15.75
CA PRO A 52 3.21 14.36 -15.91
C PRO A 52 3.07 15.87 -16.16
N HIS A 53 4.02 16.64 -15.66
CA HIS A 53 4.17 18.04 -16.03
C HIS A 53 5.22 18.13 -17.15
N ASP A 54 4.82 18.63 -18.32
CA ASP A 54 5.75 18.87 -19.42
C ASP A 54 6.54 20.17 -19.16
N SER A 55 7.82 20.04 -18.84
CA SER A 55 8.76 21.15 -18.74
C SER A 55 10.08 20.84 -19.42
N ALA A 56 10.70 21.87 -19.98
CA ALA A 56 12.08 21.81 -20.46
C ALA A 56 13.02 22.32 -19.38
N VAL A 57 14.20 21.70 -19.28
CA VAL A 57 15.29 22.22 -18.45
C VAL A 57 15.86 23.46 -19.15
N ARG A 58 16.10 24.53 -18.37
CA ARG A 58 16.66 25.78 -18.90
C ARG A 58 18.07 25.51 -19.50
N PRO A 59 18.45 26.22 -20.57
CA PRO A 59 19.80 26.09 -21.14
C PRO A 59 20.88 26.37 -20.09
N GLY A 60 21.97 25.59 -20.11
CA GLY A 60 23.11 25.73 -19.21
C GLY A 60 23.07 24.83 -17.98
N PHE A 61 21.98 24.10 -17.71
CA PHE A 61 21.94 23.09 -16.65
C PHE A 61 22.40 21.72 -17.18
N ASP A 62 23.28 21.08 -16.41
CA ASP A 62 23.68 19.69 -16.65
C ASP A 62 22.61 18.73 -16.14
N LEU A 63 22.06 17.93 -17.05
CA LEU A 63 21.05 16.91 -16.75
C LEU A 63 21.59 15.75 -15.92
N ALA A 64 22.91 15.51 -15.95
CA ALA A 64 23.57 14.53 -15.10
C ALA A 64 23.83 15.07 -13.68
N GLY A 65 23.74 16.39 -13.49
CA GLY A 65 24.10 17.11 -12.26
C GLY A 65 22.92 17.63 -11.46
N LEU A 66 21.72 17.04 -11.56
CA LEU A 66 20.51 17.58 -10.92
C LEU A 66 20.60 17.68 -9.39
N ASN A 67 21.45 16.88 -8.73
CA ASN A 67 21.66 17.00 -7.28
C ASN A 67 22.33 18.33 -6.93
N GLN A 68 23.34 18.74 -7.70
CA GLN A 68 24.01 20.03 -7.48
C GLN A 68 23.06 21.20 -7.71
N LEU A 69 22.20 21.10 -8.73
CA LEU A 69 21.14 22.08 -8.96
C LEU A 69 20.16 22.17 -7.77
N ALA A 70 19.83 21.04 -7.14
CA ALA A 70 18.98 21.03 -5.97
C ALA A 70 19.66 21.73 -4.78
N ASP A 71 20.94 21.49 -4.56
CA ASP A 71 21.74 22.13 -3.50
C ASP A 71 21.80 23.66 -3.71
N GLU A 72 22.08 24.12 -4.94
CA GLU A 72 22.12 25.55 -5.27
C GLU A 72 20.78 26.25 -5.03
N LEU A 73 19.66 25.61 -5.41
CA LEU A 73 18.32 26.14 -5.19
C LEU A 73 17.94 26.19 -3.70
N GLU A 74 18.41 25.22 -2.91
CA GLU A 74 18.21 25.20 -1.46
C GLU A 74 18.96 26.36 -0.79
N ASP A 75 20.24 26.57 -1.16
CA ASP A 75 21.05 27.67 -0.67
C ASP A 75 20.42 29.04 -0.99
N GLU A 76 19.95 29.24 -2.24
CA GLU A 76 19.24 30.47 -2.63
C GLU A 76 17.97 30.70 -1.79
N ALA A 77 17.20 29.63 -1.52
CA ALA A 77 15.99 29.71 -0.73
C ALA A 77 16.28 30.05 0.74
N ILE A 78 17.34 29.47 1.32
CA ILE A 78 17.81 29.76 2.68
C ILE A 78 18.23 31.24 2.78
N MET A 79 19.04 31.73 1.85
CA MET A 79 19.51 33.12 1.81
C MET A 79 18.33 34.10 1.68
N THR A 80 17.36 33.80 0.81
CA THR A 80 16.14 34.60 0.65
C THR A 80 15.30 34.63 1.92
N ARG A 81 15.18 33.51 2.63
CA ARG A 81 14.43 33.43 3.90
C ARG A 81 15.14 34.19 5.03
N ALA A 82 16.46 34.10 5.11
CA ALA A 82 17.27 34.83 6.09
C ALA A 82 17.16 36.36 5.90
N ALA A 83 17.16 36.82 4.64
CA ALA A 83 17.01 38.23 4.29
C ALA A 83 15.63 38.82 4.61
N ARG A 84 14.57 37.99 4.65
CA ARG A 84 13.20 38.40 4.99
C ARG A 84 12.92 38.49 6.50
N THR A 85 13.83 37.97 7.31
CA THR A 85 13.65 37.88 8.78
C THR A 85 14.41 39.00 9.52
N GLN A 86 15.25 39.77 8.82
CA GLN A 86 15.85 41.03 9.28
C GLN A 86 15.00 42.22 8.83
#